data_AF-A6GAH5-F1
#
_entry.id   AF-A6GAH5-F1
#
_cell.length_a   1.000
_cell.length_b   1.000
_cell.length_c   1.000
_cell.angle_alpha   90.00
_cell.angle_beta   90.00
_cell.angle_gamma   90.00
#
_symmetry.space_group_name_H-M   'P 1'
#
loop_
_entity.id
_entity.type
_entity.pdbx_description
1 polymer ?
#
loop_
_entity_poly.entity_id
_entity_poly.type
_entity_poly.pdbx_seq_one_letter_code
_entity_poly.pdbx_strand_id
1 'polypeptide(L)'
;MNREFLVDKAVDFVLIFVGLYAATAVQGLQDKRAERDEYVSMLKDFKRELTTNLEQESSIVKDLGPITVDQDPPEIGGMRDTFDAYFKELHEDEDIVHCLHSEFTVEGGLDEAGRAKCHELYSTFLHHHEQPDANFDFTPVVLTPFYRYEVWQMYLANGVRIFQNKELAVKIGEIYNNARLIEKQVAEIESVYNDQFMKQVGKTAATDLQLAELVEDEEAEHGLSPQRKQLLDRVEEHIKDEHYEVKEIKLVLEMNVERMKSTVLLMRGEIEAVQAEIDAELAAVER
;
A
#
# COMPACT_ATOMS: atom_id res chain seq x y z
N MET A 1 -65.61 61.88 -4.70
CA MET A 1 -64.50 60.96 -4.39
C MET A 1 -63.22 61.64 -4.86
N ASN A 2 -62.35 62.05 -3.92
CA ASN A 2 -61.21 62.92 -4.23
C ASN A 2 -60.21 62.19 -5.11
N ARG A 3 -60.00 62.71 -6.33
CA ARG A 3 -59.08 62.17 -7.34
C ARG A 3 -57.65 62.06 -6.82
N GLU A 4 -57.27 62.97 -5.93
CA GLU A 4 -55.98 62.98 -5.23
C GLU A 4 -55.77 61.75 -4.34
N PHE A 5 -56.79 61.28 -3.62
CA PHE A 5 -56.69 60.09 -2.76
C PHE A 5 -56.51 58.79 -3.56
N LEU A 6 -57.14 58.69 -4.73
CA LEU A 6 -56.95 57.55 -5.63
C LEU A 6 -55.57 57.55 -6.27
N VAL A 7 -55.04 58.72 -6.63
CA VAL A 7 -53.68 58.86 -7.17
C VAL A 7 -52.65 58.52 -6.10
N ASP A 8 -52.81 59.03 -4.88
CA ASP A 8 -51.93 58.74 -3.73
C ASP A 8 -51.88 57.24 -3.42
N LYS A 9 -53.04 56.58 -3.35
CA LYS A 9 -53.11 55.12 -3.11
C LYS A 9 -52.58 54.27 -4.28
N ALA A 10 -52.73 54.74 -5.52
CA ALA A 10 -52.15 54.08 -6.68
C ALA A 10 -50.62 54.22 -6.71
N VAL A 11 -50.09 55.39 -6.32
CA VAL A 11 -48.66 55.63 -6.17
C VAL A 11 -48.08 54.77 -5.05
N ASP A 12 -48.73 54.70 -3.87
CA ASP A 12 -48.34 53.81 -2.78
C ASP A 12 -48.27 52.35 -3.23
N PHE A 13 -49.28 51.88 -3.97
CA PHE A 13 -49.33 50.51 -4.49
C PHE A 13 -48.19 50.24 -5.47
N VAL A 14 -47.94 51.13 -6.44
CA VAL A 14 -46.82 50.98 -7.38
C VAL A 14 -45.48 50.98 -6.65
N LEU A 15 -45.29 51.85 -5.65
CA LEU A 15 -44.06 51.91 -4.85
C LEU A 15 -43.81 50.63 -4.05
N ILE A 16 -44.84 49.98 -3.52
CA ILE A 16 -44.72 48.69 -2.82
C ILE A 16 -44.25 47.59 -3.77
N PHE A 17 -44.81 47.50 -4.99
CA PHE A 17 -44.40 46.49 -5.97
C PHE A 17 -43.00 46.74 -6.53
N VAL A 18 -42.64 48.00 -6.76
CA VAL A 18 -41.27 48.38 -7.16
C VAL A 18 -40.28 48.07 -6.04
N GLY A 19 -40.63 48.36 -4.79
CA GLY A 19 -39.82 48.03 -3.61
C GLY A 19 -39.61 46.53 -3.43
N LEU A 20 -40.67 45.72 -3.60
CA LEU A 20 -40.58 44.26 -3.53
C LEU A 20 -39.73 43.69 -4.67
N TYR A 21 -39.94 44.15 -5.90
CA TYR A 21 -39.14 43.72 -7.04
C TYR A 21 -37.65 44.08 -6.87
N ALA A 22 -37.36 45.29 -6.39
CA ALA A 22 -35.99 45.71 -6.10
C ALA A 22 -35.37 44.87 -4.97
N ALA A 23 -36.12 44.55 -3.91
CA ALA A 23 -35.65 43.69 -2.83
C ALA A 23 -35.35 42.26 -3.31
N THR A 24 -36.23 41.66 -4.12
CA THR A 24 -36.00 40.32 -4.72
C THR A 24 -34.83 40.34 -5.70
N ALA A 25 -34.66 41.42 -6.47
CA ALA A 25 -33.50 41.57 -7.36
C ALA A 25 -32.18 41.71 -6.58
N VAL A 26 -32.18 42.48 -5.48
CA VAL A 26 -31.01 42.60 -4.59
C VAL A 26 -30.70 41.29 -3.89
N GLN A 27 -31.70 40.56 -3.40
CA GLN A 27 -31.53 39.22 -2.83
C GLN A 27 -30.94 38.27 -3.87
N GLY A 28 -31.50 38.20 -5.08
CA GLY A 28 -30.95 37.36 -6.15
C GLY A 28 -29.53 37.73 -6.58
N LEU A 29 -29.11 38.99 -6.42
CA LEU A 29 -27.72 39.41 -6.65
C LEU A 29 -26.80 39.01 -5.49
N GLN A 30 -27.28 39.06 -4.25
CA GLN A 30 -26.54 38.62 -3.06
C GLN A 30 -26.34 37.10 -3.08
N ASP A 31 -27.40 36.34 -3.38
CA ASP A 31 -27.36 34.88 -3.47
C ASP A 31 -26.37 34.42 -4.55
N LYS A 32 -26.42 35.02 -5.75
CA LYS A 32 -25.46 34.72 -6.82
C LYS A 32 -24.02 35.05 -6.47
N ARG A 33 -23.78 36.11 -5.70
CA ARG A 33 -22.43 36.45 -5.21
C ARG A 33 -21.97 35.44 -4.18
N ALA A 34 -22.83 35.06 -3.24
CA ALA A 34 -22.53 34.05 -2.23
C ALA A 34 -22.21 32.69 -2.89
N GLU A 35 -23.03 32.23 -3.84
CA GLU A 35 -22.80 30.99 -4.60
C GLU A 35 -21.47 31.02 -5.36
N ARG A 36 -21.12 32.16 -5.97
CA ARG A 36 -19.85 32.33 -6.67
C ARG A 36 -18.67 32.29 -5.70
N ASP A 37 -18.76 33.01 -4.59
CA ASP A 37 -17.68 33.07 -3.60
C ASP A 37 -17.48 31.69 -2.94
N GLU A 38 -18.56 30.93 -2.71
CA GLU A 38 -18.52 29.54 -2.26
C GLU A 38 -17.87 28.61 -3.30
N TYR A 39 -18.23 28.73 -4.58
CA TYR A 39 -17.60 27.96 -5.66
C TYR A 39 -16.10 28.25 -5.79
N VAL A 40 -15.69 29.51 -5.69
CA VAL A 40 -14.27 29.91 -5.70
C VAL A 40 -13.53 29.35 -4.50
N SER A 41 -14.12 29.41 -3.29
CA SER A 41 -13.53 28.81 -2.09
C SER A 41 -13.33 27.31 -2.27
N MET A 42 -14.36 26.62 -2.77
CA MET A 42 -14.34 25.20 -3.02
C MET A 42 -13.22 24.80 -3.99
N LEU A 43 -13.06 25.49 -5.11
CA LEU A 43 -11.97 25.24 -6.07
C LEU A 43 -10.59 25.43 -5.45
N LYS A 44 -10.41 26.46 -4.60
CA LYS A 44 -9.17 26.70 -3.86
C LYS A 44 -8.88 25.60 -2.83
N ASP A 45 -9.91 25.12 -2.13
CA ASP A 45 -9.80 24.00 -1.21
C ASP A 45 -9.42 22.71 -1.95
N PHE A 46 -10.07 22.39 -3.08
CA PHE A 46 -9.67 21.26 -3.93
C PHE A 46 -8.20 21.35 -4.32
N LYS A 47 -7.76 22.51 -4.81
CA LYS A 47 -6.36 22.70 -5.23
C LYS A 47 -5.38 22.43 -4.08
N ARG A 48 -5.66 22.96 -2.87
CA ARG A 48 -4.83 22.73 -1.67
C ARG A 48 -4.73 21.24 -1.34
N GLU A 49 -5.85 20.55 -1.35
CA GLU A 49 -5.86 19.12 -1.01
C GLU A 49 -5.17 18.27 -2.07
N LEU A 50 -5.32 18.60 -3.36
CA LEU A 50 -4.57 17.94 -4.44
C LEU A 50 -3.06 18.09 -4.23
N THR A 51 -2.59 19.24 -3.74
CA THR A 51 -1.18 19.41 -3.35
C THR A 51 -0.80 18.55 -2.15
N THR A 52 -1.65 18.49 -1.11
CA THR A 52 -1.40 17.60 0.04
C THR A 52 -1.33 16.13 -0.36
N ASN A 53 -2.16 15.70 -1.31
CA ASN A 53 -2.11 14.36 -1.90
C ASN A 53 -0.76 14.10 -2.61
N LEU A 54 -0.21 15.07 -3.33
CA LEU A 54 1.13 14.93 -3.92
C LEU A 54 2.22 14.84 -2.83
N GLU A 55 2.09 15.59 -1.74
CA GLU A 55 3.07 15.54 -0.63
C GLU A 55 3.11 14.15 0.04
N GLN A 56 2.00 13.42 0.01
CA GLN A 56 1.92 12.04 0.54
C GLN A 56 2.74 11.03 -0.24
N GLU A 57 3.13 11.32 -1.48
CA GLU A 57 4.08 10.48 -2.22
C GLU A 57 5.39 10.29 -1.45
N SER A 58 5.81 11.30 -0.67
CA SER A 58 7.06 11.23 0.11
C SER A 58 7.05 10.08 1.12
N SER A 59 5.90 9.80 1.74
CA SER A 59 5.75 8.64 2.63
C SER A 59 5.78 7.31 1.87
N ILE A 60 5.31 7.25 0.62
CA ILE A 60 5.39 6.05 -0.22
C ILE A 60 6.86 5.80 -0.55
N VAL A 61 7.58 6.86 -0.92
CA VAL A 61 9.02 6.78 -1.24
C VAL A 61 9.84 6.35 -0.04
N LYS A 62 9.48 6.82 1.16
CA LYS A 62 10.15 6.45 2.41
C LYS A 62 10.09 4.94 2.66
N ASP A 63 8.93 4.32 2.45
CA ASP A 63 8.69 2.93 2.88
C ASP A 63 8.91 1.92 1.72
N LEU A 64 8.58 2.29 0.48
CA LEU A 64 8.61 1.42 -0.71
C LEU A 64 9.67 1.83 -1.75
N GLY A 65 10.51 2.82 -1.44
CA GLY A 65 11.52 3.35 -2.37
C GLY A 65 10.93 4.21 -3.50
N PRO A 66 11.77 4.67 -4.45
CA PRO A 66 11.36 5.57 -5.52
C PRO A 66 10.11 5.09 -6.29
N ILE A 67 9.24 6.03 -6.65
CA ILE A 67 8.06 5.78 -7.50
C ILE A 67 8.52 5.73 -8.95
N THR A 68 9.10 4.59 -9.31
CA THR A 68 9.53 4.21 -10.66
C THR A 68 8.90 2.87 -11.02
N VAL A 69 8.62 2.67 -12.31
CA VAL A 69 8.03 1.45 -12.87
C VAL A 69 9.01 0.82 -13.86
N ASP A 70 8.78 -0.43 -14.24
CA ASP A 70 9.61 -1.19 -15.20
C ASP A 70 11.06 -1.43 -14.71
N GLN A 71 11.24 -1.54 -13.39
CA GLN A 71 12.51 -1.95 -12.79
C GLN A 71 12.60 -3.48 -12.73
N ASP A 72 13.78 -4.04 -13.02
CA ASP A 72 14.05 -5.47 -12.91
C ASP A 72 15.26 -5.70 -11.99
N PRO A 73 15.06 -6.18 -10.74
CA PRO A 73 13.77 -6.51 -10.13
C PRO A 73 12.97 -5.26 -9.68
N PRO A 74 11.64 -5.36 -9.49
CA PRO A 74 10.83 -4.24 -9.01
C PRO A 74 11.25 -3.74 -7.62
N GLU A 75 11.35 -2.43 -7.42
CA GLU A 75 11.72 -1.86 -6.11
C GLU A 75 10.58 -2.01 -5.08
N ILE A 76 10.86 -2.64 -3.93
CA ILE A 76 9.90 -2.88 -2.84
C ILE A 76 10.37 -2.31 -1.49
N GLY A 77 11.39 -1.45 -1.49
CA GLY A 77 11.92 -0.81 -0.30
C GLY A 77 12.60 -1.80 0.66
N GLY A 78 12.53 -1.51 1.96
CA GLY A 78 13.17 -2.32 3.00
C GLY A 78 12.67 -3.76 3.09
N MET A 79 11.50 -4.07 2.50
CA MET A 79 11.00 -5.45 2.41
C MET A 79 11.94 -6.36 1.61
N ARG A 80 12.71 -5.80 0.66
CA ARG A 80 13.73 -6.53 -0.13
C ARG A 80 14.74 -7.20 0.79
N ASP A 81 15.32 -6.42 1.68
CA ASP A 81 16.35 -6.88 2.63
C ASP A 81 15.80 -7.98 3.53
N THR A 82 14.52 -7.88 3.93
CA THR A 82 13.85 -8.94 4.69
C THR A 82 13.76 -10.26 3.92
N PHE A 83 13.33 -10.23 2.65
CA PHE A 83 13.30 -11.45 1.84
C PHE A 83 14.69 -12.02 1.62
N ASP A 84 15.68 -11.16 1.38
CA ASP A 84 17.05 -11.60 1.11
C ASP A 84 17.70 -12.21 2.36
N ALA A 85 17.41 -11.67 3.55
CA ALA A 85 17.80 -12.27 4.83
C ALA A 85 17.12 -13.63 5.06
N TYR A 86 15.81 -13.71 4.81
CA TYR A 86 15.06 -14.97 4.93
C TYR A 86 15.58 -16.05 3.97
N PHE A 87 15.82 -15.71 2.69
CA PHE A 87 16.37 -16.67 1.73
C PHE A 87 17.79 -17.12 2.06
N LYS A 88 18.58 -16.29 2.75
CA LYS A 88 19.89 -16.69 3.25
C LYS A 88 19.76 -17.78 4.31
N GLU A 89 18.86 -17.61 5.29
CA GLU A 89 18.62 -18.65 6.32
C GLU A 89 18.05 -19.92 5.70
N LEU A 90 17.05 -19.82 4.82
CA LEU A 90 16.50 -20.98 4.15
C LEU A 90 17.56 -21.75 3.34
N HIS A 91 18.54 -21.06 2.76
CA HIS A 91 19.64 -21.70 2.05
C HIS A 91 20.62 -22.40 3.01
N GLU A 92 20.82 -21.86 4.21
CA GLU A 92 21.59 -22.52 5.26
C GLU A 92 20.90 -23.84 5.66
N ASP A 93 19.56 -23.86 5.79
CA ASP A 93 18.78 -25.07 6.06
C ASP A 93 18.89 -26.10 4.92
N GLU A 94 18.82 -25.64 3.68
CA GLU A 94 19.02 -26.49 2.49
C GLU A 94 20.38 -27.18 2.49
N ASP A 95 21.45 -26.46 2.87
CA ASP A 95 22.80 -26.99 2.98
C ASP A 95 22.91 -28.07 4.07
N ILE A 96 22.26 -27.87 5.21
CA ILE A 96 22.21 -28.85 6.31
C ILE A 96 21.47 -30.12 5.87
N VAL A 97 20.30 -29.97 5.25
CA VAL A 97 19.52 -31.10 4.73
C VAL A 97 20.29 -31.86 3.65
N HIS A 98 20.95 -31.14 2.74
CA HIS A 98 21.81 -31.77 1.74
C HIS A 98 22.93 -32.60 2.37
N CYS A 99 23.56 -32.09 3.43
CA CYS A 99 24.57 -32.80 4.19
C CYS A 99 24.02 -34.09 4.83
N LEU A 100 22.89 -34.00 5.54
CA LEU A 100 22.24 -35.15 6.18
C LEU A 100 21.83 -36.21 5.14
N HIS A 101 21.30 -35.79 3.98
CA HIS A 101 20.97 -36.72 2.91
C HIS A 101 22.21 -37.41 2.33
N SER A 102 23.25 -36.63 2.02
CA SER A 102 24.49 -37.14 1.45
C SER A 102 25.17 -38.16 2.37
N GLU A 103 25.05 -37.96 3.68
CA GLU A 103 25.64 -38.85 4.67
C GLU A 103 24.81 -40.12 4.92
N PHE A 104 23.47 -39.99 5.03
CA PHE A 104 22.64 -41.07 5.56
C PHE A 104 21.68 -41.72 4.55
N THR A 105 21.47 -41.13 3.37
CA THR A 105 20.51 -41.62 2.37
C THR A 105 21.16 -42.04 1.05
N VAL A 106 22.31 -41.47 0.68
CA VAL A 106 23.01 -41.80 -0.57
C VAL A 106 23.87 -43.05 -0.41
N GLU A 107 23.77 -44.00 -1.35
CA GLU A 107 24.64 -45.18 -1.40
C GLU A 107 26.11 -44.78 -1.59
N GLY A 108 26.97 -45.21 -0.67
CA GLY A 108 28.39 -44.88 -0.66
C GLY A 108 28.76 -43.74 0.31
N GLY A 109 27.79 -42.92 0.71
CA GLY A 109 27.96 -41.84 1.69
C GLY A 109 29.00 -40.79 1.30
N LEU A 110 29.28 -39.88 2.24
CA LEU A 110 30.37 -38.92 2.14
C LEU A 110 31.72 -39.58 2.51
N ASP A 111 32.79 -39.12 1.84
CA ASP A 111 34.15 -39.39 2.28
C ASP A 111 34.49 -38.62 3.58
N GLU A 112 35.64 -38.91 4.19
CA GLU A 112 36.04 -38.32 5.48
C GLU A 112 36.09 -36.79 5.44
N ALA A 113 36.54 -36.22 4.32
CA ALA A 113 36.63 -34.78 4.13
C ALA A 113 35.24 -34.13 3.98
N GLY A 114 34.35 -34.74 3.21
CA GLY A 114 32.97 -34.29 3.06
C GLY A 114 32.20 -34.35 4.37
N ARG A 115 32.35 -35.44 5.13
CA ARG A 115 31.75 -35.59 6.44
C ARG A 115 32.22 -34.51 7.42
N ALA A 116 33.53 -34.28 7.51
CA ALA A 116 34.09 -33.24 8.37
C ALA A 116 33.52 -31.84 8.06
N LYS A 117 33.29 -31.53 6.78
CA LYS A 117 32.66 -30.26 6.36
C LYS A 117 31.19 -30.19 6.80
N CYS A 118 30.44 -31.28 6.71
CA CYS A 118 29.05 -31.32 7.15
C CYS A 118 28.91 -31.14 8.68
N HIS A 119 29.77 -31.77 9.48
CA HIS A 119 29.77 -31.55 10.94
C HIS A 119 30.15 -30.11 11.33
N GLU A 120 31.00 -29.42 10.56
CA GLU A 120 31.26 -27.99 10.78
C GLU A 120 29.99 -27.15 10.55
N LEU A 121 29.19 -27.50 9.54
CA LEU A 121 27.89 -26.86 9.30
C LEU A 121 26.89 -27.18 10.41
N TYR A 122 26.78 -28.44 10.83
CA TYR A 122 25.92 -28.87 11.94
C TYR A 122 26.24 -28.10 13.23
N SER A 123 27.53 -28.01 13.59
CA SER A 123 27.96 -27.28 14.78
C SER A 123 27.64 -25.79 14.69
N THR A 124 27.78 -25.17 13.51
CA THR A 124 27.44 -23.76 13.30
C THR A 124 25.93 -23.53 13.41
N PHE A 125 25.16 -24.41 12.79
CA PHE A 125 23.69 -24.39 12.80
C PHE A 125 23.11 -24.52 14.21
N LEU A 126 23.58 -25.51 14.99
CA LEU A 126 23.17 -25.69 16.39
C LEU A 126 23.57 -24.48 17.25
N HIS A 127 24.76 -23.90 17.02
CA HIS A 127 25.18 -22.72 17.76
C HIS A 127 24.31 -21.49 17.49
N HIS A 128 23.82 -21.31 16.26
CA HIS A 128 22.84 -20.28 15.94
C HIS A 128 21.52 -20.52 16.68
N HIS A 129 21.04 -21.76 16.76
CA HIS A 129 19.82 -22.12 17.49
C HIS A 129 19.91 -21.88 19.00
N GLU A 130 21.11 -21.95 19.59
CA GLU A 130 21.35 -21.58 20.98
C GLU A 130 21.33 -20.06 21.23
N GLN A 131 21.37 -19.24 20.18
CA GLN A 131 21.41 -17.77 20.24
C GLN A 131 20.16 -17.14 19.61
N PRO A 132 19.15 -16.78 20.41
CA PRO A 132 17.90 -16.21 19.91
C PRO A 132 18.06 -14.95 19.05
N ASP A 133 19.12 -14.17 19.30
CA ASP A 133 19.42 -12.93 18.59
C ASP A 133 20.02 -13.16 17.19
N ALA A 134 20.39 -14.40 16.85
CA ALA A 134 20.96 -14.78 15.55
C ALA A 134 19.89 -15.20 14.53
N ASN A 135 18.64 -15.41 14.97
CA ASN A 135 17.55 -15.89 14.12
C ASN A 135 16.86 -14.75 13.36
N PHE A 136 16.24 -15.07 12.23
CA PHE A 136 15.45 -14.12 11.45
C PHE A 136 14.32 -13.49 12.28
N ASP A 137 14.34 -12.15 12.36
CA ASP A 137 13.30 -11.36 13.01
C ASP A 137 12.38 -10.70 11.97
N PHE A 138 11.14 -11.18 11.91
CA PHE A 138 10.12 -10.61 11.04
C PHE A 138 9.50 -9.36 11.68
N THR A 139 9.72 -8.20 11.06
CA THR A 139 9.05 -6.95 11.44
C THR A 139 7.89 -6.64 10.48
N PRO A 140 6.64 -6.53 10.97
CA PRO A 140 5.51 -6.18 10.10
C PRO A 140 5.64 -4.73 9.60
N VAL A 141 5.14 -4.49 8.40
CA VAL A 141 5.14 -3.17 7.77
C VAL A 141 3.77 -2.53 7.91
N VAL A 142 3.75 -1.23 8.24
CA VAL A 142 2.51 -0.43 8.31
C VAL A 142 2.63 0.72 7.31
N LEU A 143 1.78 0.69 6.30
CA LEU A 143 1.68 1.62 5.19
C LEU A 143 0.39 2.49 5.27
N THR A 144 -0.37 2.48 6.36
CA THR A 144 -1.68 3.17 6.45
C THR A 144 -1.64 4.53 7.18
N PRO A 145 -2.48 5.56 6.82
CA PRO A 145 -3.21 5.77 5.57
C PRO A 145 -2.74 7.02 4.81
N PHE A 146 -2.61 6.86 3.50
CA PHE A 146 -2.21 7.90 2.57
C PHE A 146 -3.41 8.82 2.25
N TYR A 147 -4.35 8.49 1.37
CA TYR A 147 -5.16 9.54 0.73
C TYR A 147 -6.46 10.03 1.40
N ARG A 148 -6.75 9.64 2.66
CA ARG A 148 -7.96 10.06 3.44
C ARG A 148 -9.25 10.12 2.59
N TYR A 149 -9.51 9.10 1.75
CA TYR A 149 -10.67 9.09 0.84
C TYR A 149 -12.02 9.36 1.53
N GLU A 150 -12.19 8.92 2.79
CA GLU A 150 -13.43 9.09 3.56
C GLU A 150 -13.84 10.55 3.76
N VAL A 151 -12.87 11.46 3.82
CA VAL A 151 -13.13 12.91 3.93
C VAL A 151 -13.86 13.42 2.68
N TRP A 152 -13.60 12.82 1.52
CA TRP A 152 -14.13 13.26 0.23
C TRP A 152 -15.58 12.87 -0.03
N GLN A 153 -16.02 11.74 0.51
CA GLN A 153 -17.44 11.37 0.42
C GLN A 153 -18.32 12.44 1.08
N MET A 154 -17.82 13.12 2.13
CA MET A 154 -18.54 14.23 2.76
C MET A 154 -18.52 15.51 1.91
N TYR A 155 -17.42 15.82 1.24
CA TYR A 155 -17.31 17.00 0.36
C TYR A 155 -18.12 16.86 -0.93
N LEU A 156 -18.10 15.70 -1.59
CA LEU A 156 -18.88 15.47 -2.81
C LEU A 156 -20.39 15.44 -2.54
N ALA A 157 -20.83 14.90 -1.41
CA ALA A 157 -22.23 14.90 -1.02
C ALA A 157 -22.82 16.31 -0.88
N ASN A 158 -22.02 17.29 -0.43
CA ASN A 158 -22.43 18.69 -0.33
C ASN A 158 -22.05 19.53 -1.58
N GLY A 159 -20.97 19.17 -2.29
CA GLY A 159 -20.37 19.95 -3.38
C GLY A 159 -20.99 19.71 -4.76
N VAL A 160 -21.65 18.58 -5.01
CA VAL A 160 -22.33 18.30 -6.30
C VAL A 160 -23.42 19.33 -6.63
N ARG A 161 -23.95 20.04 -5.62
CA ARG A 161 -24.90 21.16 -5.82
C ARG A 161 -24.26 22.46 -6.32
N ILE A 162 -22.96 22.65 -6.12
CA ILE A 162 -22.27 23.95 -6.30
C ILE A 162 -21.33 23.93 -7.54
N PHE A 163 -20.96 22.75 -8.05
CA PHE A 163 -20.10 22.64 -9.24
C PHE A 163 -20.78 23.16 -10.51
N GLN A 164 -20.30 24.30 -11.00
CA GLN A 164 -20.76 24.90 -12.25
C GLN A 164 -20.17 24.18 -13.46
N ASN A 165 -18.87 23.82 -13.40
CA ASN A 165 -18.18 23.04 -14.43
C ASN A 165 -18.26 21.53 -14.11
N LYS A 166 -19.17 20.82 -14.80
CA LYS A 166 -19.40 19.38 -14.59
C LYS A 166 -18.26 18.50 -15.07
N GLU A 167 -17.53 18.92 -16.10
CA GLU A 167 -16.40 18.15 -16.62
C GLU A 167 -15.25 18.16 -15.61
N LEU A 168 -14.94 19.32 -15.04
CA LEU A 168 -13.96 19.45 -13.97
C LEU A 168 -14.34 18.63 -12.73
N ALA A 169 -15.63 18.62 -12.37
CA ALA A 169 -16.13 17.81 -11.27
C ALA A 169 -15.89 16.30 -11.49
N VAL A 170 -16.07 15.81 -12.71
CA VAL A 170 -15.81 14.39 -13.06
C VAL A 170 -14.33 14.07 -12.92
N LYS A 171 -13.43 14.90 -13.47
CA LYS A 171 -11.97 14.69 -13.37
C LYS A 171 -11.47 14.71 -11.93
N ILE A 172 -11.99 15.63 -11.11
CA ILE A 172 -11.72 15.66 -9.67
C ILE A 172 -12.20 14.36 -9.00
N GLY A 173 -13.38 13.86 -9.37
CA GLY A 173 -13.90 12.57 -8.89
C GLY A 173 -13.04 11.37 -9.29
N GLU A 174 -12.47 11.37 -10.50
CA GLU A 174 -11.57 10.32 -10.99
C GLU A 174 -10.28 10.26 -10.17
N ILE A 175 -9.67 11.40 -9.83
CA ILE A 175 -8.50 11.45 -8.93
C ILE A 175 -8.79 10.75 -7.60
N TYR A 176 -9.94 11.00 -6.99
CA TYR A 176 -10.29 10.34 -5.72
C TYR A 176 -10.61 8.86 -5.86
N ASN A 177 -11.12 8.44 -7.01
CA ASN A 177 -11.28 7.02 -7.29
C ASN A 177 -9.91 6.33 -7.41
N ASN A 178 -8.94 6.99 -8.04
CA ASN A 178 -7.56 6.50 -8.14
C ASN A 178 -6.85 6.50 -6.77
N ALA A 179 -7.08 7.52 -5.95
CA ALA A 179 -6.61 7.55 -4.56
C ALA A 179 -7.13 6.37 -3.73
N ARG A 180 -8.43 6.05 -3.85
CA ARG A 180 -9.03 4.86 -3.22
C ARG A 180 -8.42 3.55 -3.76
N LEU A 181 -8.13 3.49 -5.06
CA LEU A 181 -7.47 2.32 -5.65
C LEU A 181 -6.07 2.13 -5.06
N ILE A 182 -5.30 3.22 -4.88
CA ILE A 182 -4.00 3.18 -4.22
C ILE A 182 -4.14 2.68 -2.77
N GLU A 183 -5.09 3.20 -1.99
CA GLU A 183 -5.34 2.72 -0.62
C GLU A 183 -5.65 1.21 -0.58
N LYS A 184 -6.45 0.71 -1.53
CA LYS A 184 -6.74 -0.73 -1.65
C LYS A 184 -5.49 -1.53 -1.99
N GLN A 185 -4.66 -1.03 -2.92
CA GLN A 185 -3.41 -1.70 -3.30
C GLN A 185 -2.40 -1.71 -2.15
N VAL A 186 -2.34 -0.65 -1.35
CA VAL A 186 -1.54 -0.59 -0.12
C VAL A 186 -1.98 -1.66 0.88
N ALA A 187 -3.28 -1.80 1.12
CA ALA A 187 -3.79 -2.85 2.00
C ALA A 187 -3.50 -4.26 1.46
N GLU A 188 -3.51 -4.45 0.13
CA GLU A 188 -3.12 -5.72 -0.49
C GLU A 188 -1.62 -6.00 -0.31
N ILE A 189 -0.75 -4.99 -0.41
CA ILE A 189 0.70 -5.11 -0.13
C ILE A 189 0.92 -5.50 1.34
N GLU A 190 0.28 -4.77 2.28
CA GLU A 190 0.34 -5.08 3.71
C GLU A 190 -0.13 -6.50 4.00
N SER A 191 -1.24 -6.96 3.40
CA SER A 191 -1.74 -8.32 3.64
C SER A 191 -0.82 -9.40 3.08
N VAL A 192 -0.25 -9.21 1.88
CA VAL A 192 0.72 -10.18 1.33
C VAL A 192 1.96 -10.27 2.22
N TYR A 193 2.50 -9.14 2.65
CA TYR A 193 3.71 -9.13 3.48
C TYR A 193 3.45 -9.55 4.94
N ASN A 194 2.47 -8.94 5.61
CA ASN A 194 2.22 -9.18 7.03
C ASN A 194 1.47 -10.48 7.31
N ASP A 195 0.61 -10.94 6.41
CA ASP A 195 -0.19 -12.15 6.67
C ASP A 195 0.45 -13.37 6.00
N GLN A 196 0.71 -13.29 4.68
CA GLN A 196 1.16 -14.47 3.93
C GLN A 196 2.62 -14.77 4.22
N PHE A 197 3.51 -13.78 4.13
CA PHE A 197 4.92 -14.00 4.42
C PHE A 197 5.16 -14.30 5.91
N MET A 198 4.51 -13.61 6.86
CA MET A 198 4.61 -13.97 8.28
C MET A 198 4.15 -15.40 8.57
N LYS A 199 3.04 -15.84 7.96
CA LYS A 199 2.59 -17.23 8.10
C LYS A 199 3.66 -18.20 7.60
N GLN A 200 4.36 -17.83 6.54
CA GLN A 200 5.41 -18.65 5.95
C GLN A 200 6.65 -18.71 6.83
N VAL A 201 7.08 -17.58 7.39
CA VAL A 201 8.14 -17.52 8.41
C VAL A 201 7.81 -18.44 9.59
N GLY A 202 6.55 -18.45 10.04
CA GLY A 202 6.10 -19.35 11.11
C GLY A 202 6.12 -20.83 10.74
N LYS A 203 5.91 -21.19 9.47
CA LYS A 203 6.08 -22.58 9.01
C LYS A 203 7.55 -22.97 8.98
N THR A 204 8.40 -22.12 8.42
CA THR A 204 9.84 -22.36 8.32
C THR A 204 10.48 -22.51 9.69
N ALA A 205 10.12 -21.66 10.65
CA ALA A 205 10.59 -21.84 12.03
C ALA A 205 10.21 -23.20 12.65
N ALA A 206 9.08 -23.79 12.25
CA ALA A 206 8.68 -25.13 12.71
C ALA A 206 9.44 -26.25 11.99
N THR A 207 9.79 -26.05 10.72
CA THR A 207 10.62 -26.97 9.92
C THR A 207 12.08 -26.93 10.38
N ASP A 208 12.60 -25.73 10.64
CA ASP A 208 13.92 -25.45 11.21
C ASP A 208 14.12 -26.16 12.57
N LEU A 209 13.14 -26.08 13.47
CA LEU A 209 13.16 -26.84 14.73
C LEU A 209 13.22 -28.36 14.52
N GLN A 210 12.53 -28.90 13.51
CA GLN A 210 12.62 -30.34 13.19
C GLN A 210 13.99 -30.71 12.63
N LEU A 211 14.61 -29.79 11.88
CA LEU A 211 15.96 -29.94 11.37
C LEU A 211 16.99 -29.92 12.50
N ALA A 212 16.86 -28.99 13.45
CA ALA A 212 17.68 -28.95 14.66
C ALA A 212 17.62 -30.25 15.46
N GLU A 213 16.43 -30.80 15.69
CA GLU A 213 16.30 -32.11 16.35
C GLU A 213 17.01 -33.23 15.57
N LEU A 214 16.99 -33.20 14.24
CA LEU A 214 17.68 -34.19 13.41
C LEU A 214 19.20 -34.07 13.53
N VAL A 215 19.71 -32.83 13.55
CA VAL A 215 21.14 -32.55 13.68
C VAL A 215 21.63 -32.89 15.09
N GLU A 216 20.88 -32.58 16.15
CA GLU A 216 21.22 -32.96 17.53
C GLU A 216 21.29 -34.47 17.72
N ASP A 217 20.29 -35.20 17.20
CA ASP A 217 20.26 -36.67 17.27
C ASP A 217 21.45 -37.28 16.50
N GLU A 218 21.79 -36.70 15.34
CA GLU A 218 22.96 -37.11 14.56
C GLU A 218 24.26 -36.92 15.34
N GLU A 219 24.50 -35.72 15.89
CA GLU A 219 25.73 -35.41 16.63
C GLU A 219 25.85 -36.26 17.92
N ALA A 220 24.72 -36.64 18.52
CA ALA A 220 24.68 -37.47 19.73
C ALA A 220 24.87 -38.98 19.45
N GLU A 221 24.25 -39.51 18.39
CA GLU A 221 24.22 -40.95 18.10
C GLU A 221 25.18 -41.38 16.99
N HIS A 222 25.78 -40.41 16.27
CA HIS A 222 26.57 -40.61 15.04
C HIS A 222 25.83 -41.45 13.99
N GLY A 223 24.52 -41.23 13.87
CA GLY A 223 23.67 -41.90 12.91
C GLY A 223 22.19 -41.62 13.09
N LEU A 224 21.44 -41.68 11.98
CA LEU A 224 19.99 -41.50 12.00
C LEU A 224 19.23 -42.83 12.02
N SER A 225 18.28 -42.95 12.95
CA SER A 225 17.32 -44.06 12.99
C SER A 225 16.43 -44.08 11.74
N PRO A 226 15.81 -45.22 11.35
CA PRO A 226 14.92 -45.28 10.19
C PRO A 226 13.75 -44.29 10.25
N GLN A 227 13.24 -43.99 11.44
CA GLN A 227 12.16 -43.02 11.64
C GLN A 227 12.65 -41.58 11.41
N ARG A 228 13.88 -41.27 11.84
CA ARG A 228 14.51 -39.96 11.60
C ARG A 228 14.88 -39.77 10.14
N LYS A 229 15.29 -40.82 9.41
CA LYS A 229 15.47 -40.75 7.95
C LYS A 229 14.16 -40.38 7.22
N GLN A 230 13.03 -40.97 7.63
CA GLN A 230 11.73 -40.57 7.08
C GLN A 230 11.32 -39.14 7.48
N LEU A 231 11.79 -38.63 8.61
CA LEU A 231 11.58 -37.23 8.98
C LEU A 231 12.44 -36.32 8.11
N LEU A 232 13.71 -36.68 7.86
CA LEU A 232 14.62 -35.96 6.97
C LEU A 232 14.02 -35.81 5.56
N ASP A 233 13.49 -36.89 4.97
CA ASP A 233 12.82 -36.84 3.66
C ASP A 233 11.64 -35.84 3.65
N ARG A 234 10.87 -35.76 4.76
CA ARG A 234 9.76 -34.79 4.89
C ARG A 234 10.25 -33.36 5.06
N VAL A 235 11.30 -33.15 5.85
CA VAL A 235 11.91 -31.83 6.05
C VAL A 235 12.47 -31.31 4.73
N GLU A 236 13.10 -32.16 3.92
CA GLU A 236 13.56 -31.79 2.57
C GLU A 236 12.40 -31.34 1.68
N GLU A 237 11.29 -32.07 1.67
CA GLU A 237 10.09 -31.70 0.90
C GLU A 237 9.51 -30.37 1.40
N HIS A 238 9.40 -30.18 2.72
CA HIS A 238 8.93 -28.93 3.30
C HIS A 238 9.81 -27.74 2.94
N ILE A 239 11.15 -27.83 3.07
CA ILE A 239 12.05 -26.73 2.73
C ILE A 239 11.93 -26.35 1.25
N LYS A 240 11.82 -27.33 0.35
CA LYS A 240 11.59 -27.07 -1.08
C LYS A 240 10.27 -26.33 -1.30
N ASP A 241 9.18 -26.81 -0.71
CA ASP A 241 7.87 -26.18 -0.82
C ASP A 241 7.91 -24.76 -0.25
N GLU A 242 8.54 -24.56 0.90
CA GLU A 242 8.71 -23.26 1.54
C GLU A 242 9.49 -22.28 0.65
N HIS A 243 10.56 -22.74 0.02
CA HIS A 243 11.34 -21.94 -0.91
C HIS A 243 10.48 -21.43 -2.08
N TYR A 244 9.67 -22.31 -2.67
CA TYR A 244 8.78 -21.92 -3.77
C TYR A 244 7.64 -21.02 -3.32
N GLU A 245 7.01 -21.30 -2.19
CA GLU A 245 5.94 -20.47 -1.61
C GLU A 245 6.45 -19.05 -1.33
N VAL A 246 7.65 -18.89 -0.77
CA VAL A 246 8.21 -17.56 -0.46
C VAL A 246 8.58 -16.82 -1.74
N LYS A 247 9.11 -17.52 -2.75
CA LYS A 247 9.36 -16.93 -4.08
C LYS A 247 8.08 -16.39 -4.70
N GLU A 248 6.99 -17.16 -4.61
CA GLU A 248 5.68 -16.73 -5.12
C GLU A 248 5.17 -15.50 -4.36
N ILE A 249 5.26 -15.50 -3.03
CA ILE A 249 4.86 -14.36 -2.19
C ILE A 249 5.67 -13.10 -2.56
N LYS A 250 7.00 -13.23 -2.71
CA LYS A 250 7.88 -12.12 -3.13
C LYS A 250 7.47 -11.57 -4.50
N LEU A 251 7.21 -12.44 -5.48
CA LEU A 251 6.77 -12.03 -6.82
C LEU A 251 5.42 -11.31 -6.79
N VAL A 252 4.44 -11.84 -6.05
CA VAL A 252 3.12 -11.21 -5.91
C VAL A 252 3.24 -9.83 -5.25
N LEU A 253 4.10 -9.70 -4.24
CA LEU A 253 4.37 -8.43 -3.57
C LEU A 253 5.00 -7.41 -4.54
N GLU A 254 6.03 -7.82 -5.28
CA GLU A 254 6.69 -7.00 -6.31
C GLU A 254 5.69 -6.47 -7.34
N MET A 255 4.86 -7.37 -7.89
CA MET A 255 3.80 -7.00 -8.84
C MET A 255 2.79 -6.01 -8.24
N ASN A 256 2.39 -6.21 -6.98
CA ASN A 256 1.44 -5.33 -6.31
C ASN A 256 2.02 -3.94 -6.06
N VAL A 257 3.29 -3.85 -5.63
CA VAL A 257 4.01 -2.58 -5.45
C VAL A 257 4.17 -1.86 -6.78
N GLU A 258 4.56 -2.55 -7.84
CA GLU A 258 4.74 -1.96 -9.17
C GLU A 258 3.42 -1.42 -9.76
N ARG A 259 2.34 -2.17 -9.62
CA ARG A 259 0.98 -1.74 -10.00
C ARG A 259 0.53 -0.51 -9.21
N MET A 260 0.87 -0.45 -7.92
CA MET A 260 0.58 0.71 -7.08
C MET A 260 1.38 1.94 -7.54
N LYS A 261 2.70 1.79 -7.75
CA LYS A 261 3.57 2.87 -8.27
C LYS A 261 3.08 3.40 -9.62
N SER A 262 2.63 2.51 -10.50
CA SER A 262 2.01 2.89 -11.78
C SER A 262 0.76 3.75 -11.58
N THR A 263 -0.10 3.37 -10.63
CA THR A 263 -1.33 4.12 -10.31
C THR A 263 -1.00 5.50 -9.72
N VAL A 264 0.02 5.60 -8.87
CA VAL A 264 0.51 6.88 -8.33
C VAL A 264 1.04 7.80 -9.43
N LEU A 265 1.85 7.29 -10.36
CA LEU A 265 2.35 8.08 -11.50
C LEU A 265 1.22 8.62 -12.38
N LEU A 266 0.20 7.79 -12.62
CA LEU A 266 -0.98 8.19 -13.39
C LEU A 266 -1.74 9.30 -12.66
N MET A 267 -2.00 9.12 -11.37
CA MET A 267 -2.67 10.10 -10.54
C MET A 267 -1.88 11.42 -10.45
N ARG A 268 -0.55 11.39 -10.40
CA ARG A 268 0.29 12.60 -10.43
C ARG A 268 -0.01 13.45 -11.67
N GLY A 269 0.00 12.83 -12.85
CA GLY A 269 -0.30 13.52 -14.11
C GLY A 269 -1.73 14.07 -14.16
N GLU A 270 -2.71 13.32 -13.63
CA GLU A 270 -4.10 13.78 -13.51
C GLU A 270 -4.24 14.97 -12.57
N ILE A 271 -3.57 14.94 -11.41
CA ILE A 271 -3.56 16.05 -10.44
C ILE A 271 -3.01 17.31 -11.09
N GLU A 272 -1.86 17.24 -11.77
CA GLU A 272 -1.27 18.39 -12.45
C GLU A 272 -2.22 18.99 -13.50
N ALA A 273 -2.86 18.14 -14.31
CA ALA A 273 -3.83 18.57 -15.31
C ALA A 273 -5.06 19.24 -14.69
N VAL A 274 -5.64 18.64 -13.64
CA VAL A 274 -6.81 19.17 -12.94
C VAL A 274 -6.47 20.48 -12.22
N GLN A 275 -5.29 20.62 -11.63
CA GLN A 275 -4.87 21.88 -11.02
C GLN A 275 -4.78 23.01 -12.05
N ALA A 276 -4.31 22.74 -13.26
CA ALA A 276 -4.30 23.73 -14.35
C ALA A 276 -5.72 24.10 -14.81
N GLU A 277 -6.65 23.15 -14.87
CA GLU A 277 -8.06 23.42 -15.18
C GLU A 277 -8.76 24.23 -14.08
N ILE A 278 -8.46 23.95 -12.80
CA ILE A 278 -8.93 24.76 -11.67
C ILE A 278 -8.44 26.20 -11.80
N ASP A 279 -7.17 26.43 -12.17
CA ASP A 279 -6.62 27.77 -12.35
C ASP A 279 -7.30 28.54 -13.49
N ALA A 280 -7.59 27.86 -14.60
CA ALA A 280 -8.32 28.44 -15.71
C ALA A 280 -9.76 28.82 -15.32
N GLU A 281 -10.44 27.94 -14.58
CA GLU A 281 -11.80 28.17 -14.08
C GLU A 281 -11.85 29.34 -13.08
N LEU A 282 -10.93 29.38 -12.11
CA LEU A 282 -10.80 30.49 -11.16
C LEU A 282 -10.59 31.82 -11.90
N ALA A 283 -9.71 31.85 -12.89
CA ALA A 283 -9.47 33.04 -13.71
C ALA A 283 -10.67 33.46 -14.56
N ALA A 284 -11.58 32.55 -14.88
CA ALA A 284 -12.82 32.84 -15.61
C ALA A 284 -13.93 33.37 -14.70
N VAL A 285 -14.06 32.82 -13.49
CA VAL A 285 -15.11 33.16 -12.51
C VAL A 285 -14.80 34.45 -11.74
N GLU A 286 -13.51 34.78 -11.57
CA GLU A 286 -13.07 36.02 -10.91
C GLU A 286 -13.11 37.26 -11.84
N ARG A 287 -13.37 37.10 -13.15
CA ARG A 287 -13.57 38.19 -14.13
C ARG A 287 -15.00 38.71 -14.15
#